data_AF-A0A2R7QMJ0-F1
#
_entry.id   AF-A0A2R7QMJ0-F1
#
_cell.length_a   1.000
_cell.length_b   1.000
_cell.length_c   1.000
_cell.angle_alpha   90.00
_cell.angle_beta   90.00
_cell.angle_gamma   90.00
#
_symmetry.space_group_name_H-M   'P 1'
#
loop_
_entity.id
_entity.type
_entity.pdbx_description
1 polymer ?
#
loop_
_entity_poly.entity_id
_entity_poly.type
_entity_poly.pdbx_seq_one_letter_code
_entity_poly.pdbx_strand_id
1 'polypeptide(L)' 'MSDPAPLYVVGCAAENIQQDGTCLVPVWMPYHQPILPPLSLADGTLVAFTIVSMWAIGLKARLVFRAARIGVY' A
#
# COMPACT_ATOMS: atom_id res chain seq x y z
N MET A 1 25.73 1.92 -11.75
CA MET A 1 24.49 2.47 -11.16
C MET A 1 24.96 3.55 -10.20
N SER A 2 24.71 4.83 -10.47
CA SER A 2 25.01 5.91 -9.53
C SER A 2 24.01 5.85 -8.39
N ASP A 3 24.49 5.84 -7.14
CA ASP A 3 23.61 5.95 -5.97
C ASP A 3 22.82 7.26 -6.04
N PRO A 4 21.50 7.24 -5.77
CA PRO A 4 20.69 8.45 -5.78
C PRO A 4 21.21 9.44 -4.73
N ALA A 5 21.27 10.72 -5.09
CA ALA A 5 21.71 11.76 -4.18
C ALA A 5 20.83 11.76 -2.91
N PRO A 6 21.42 11.88 -1.70
CA PRO A 6 20.67 11.85 -0.47
C PRO A 6 19.70 13.03 -0.40
N LEU A 7 18.41 12.74 -0.49
CA LEU A 7 17.35 13.72 -0.25
C LEU A 7 17.21 13.91 1.26
N TYR A 8 17.12 15.16 1.69
CA TYR A 8 16.83 15.51 3.07
C TYR A 8 15.46 16.19 3.13
N VAL A 9 14.67 15.84 4.13
CA VAL A 9 13.40 16.51 4.43
C VAL A 9 13.49 17.23 5.76
N VAL A 10 12.79 18.35 5.87
CA VAL A 10 12.68 19.09 7.12
C VAL A 10 11.74 18.31 8.03
N GLY A 11 12.29 17.78 9.11
CA GLY A 11 11.55 17.16 10.20
C GLY A 11 11.69 17.97 11.49
N CYS A 12 11.01 17.52 12.54
CA CYS A 12 11.20 18.03 13.89
C CYS A 12 11.59 16.87 14.80
N ALA A 13 12.66 17.03 15.59
CA ALA A 13 12.95 16.09 16.66
C ALA A 13 11.86 16.21 17.73
N ALA A 14 11.49 15.09 18.36
CA ALA A 14 10.40 15.07 19.34
C ALA A 14 10.62 16.06 20.52
N GLU A 15 11.88 16.30 20.89
CA GLU A 15 12.29 17.28 21.90
C GLU A 15 12.03 18.75 21.51
N ASN A 16 11.90 19.04 20.21
CA ASN A 16 11.70 20.39 19.67
C ASN A 16 10.24 20.66 19.24
N ILE A 17 9.34 19.69 19.45
CA ILE A 17 7.90 19.83 19.19
C ILE A 17 7.25 20.46 20.42
N GLN A 18 6.65 21.63 20.22
CA GLN A 18 5.82 22.28 21.24
C GLN A 18 4.44 21.63 21.36
N GLN A 19 3.74 21.91 22.47
CA GLN A 19 2.39 21.39 22.72
C GLN A 19 1.35 21.86 21.69
N ASP A 20 1.62 22.94 20.97
CA ASP A 20 0.79 23.47 19.89
C ASP A 20 1.09 22.80 18.52
N GLY A 21 2.03 21.86 18.48
CA GLY A 21 2.45 21.15 17.27
C GLY A 21 3.46 21.91 16.41
N THR A 22 3.97 23.06 16.86
CA THR A 22 5.00 23.82 16.15
C THR A 22 6.41 23.31 16.46
N CYS A 23 7.33 23.48 15.51
CA CYS A 23 8.74 23.11 15.67
C CYS A 23 9.61 24.34 15.89
N LEU A 24 10.35 24.38 16.99
CA LEU A 24 11.26 25.50 17.30
C LEU A 24 12.61 25.37 16.57
N VAL A 25 13.08 24.14 16.37
CA VAL A 25 14.36 23.84 15.74
C VAL A 25 14.16 22.77 14.67
N PRO A 26 13.95 23.17 13.40
CA PRO A 26 13.83 22.22 12.30
C PRO A 26 15.15 21.47 12.10
N VAL A 27 15.06 20.15 11.90
CA VAL A 27 16.21 19.27 11.68
C VAL A 27 16.11 18.63 10.30
N TRP A 28 17.23 18.57 9.58
CA TRP A 28 17.32 17.85 8.31
C TRP A 28 17.43 16.36 8.55
N MET A 29 16.41 15.60 8.15
CA MET A 29 16.37 14.15 8.28
C MET A 29 16.61 13.48 6.92
N PRO A 30 17.35 12.36 6.87
CA PRO A 30 17.52 11.61 5.63
C PRO A 30 16.16 11.10 5.16
N TYR A 31 15.79 11.45 3.93
CA TYR A 31 14.55 10.99 3.33
C TYR A 31 14.74 9.55 2.85
N HIS A 32 14.00 8.62 3.45
CA HIS A 32 13.93 7.26 2.95
C HIS A 32 13.21 7.26 1.61
N GLN A 33 13.99 7.15 0.53
CA GLN A 33 13.43 6.98 -0.80
C GLN A 33 12.73 5.62 -0.87
N PRO A 34 11.45 5.58 -1.28
CA PRO A 34 10.78 4.30 -1.48
C PRO A 34 11.51 3.53 -2.59
N ILE A 35 11.80 2.25 -2.33
CA ILE A 35 12.51 1.35 -3.26
C ILE A 35 11.68 1.12 -4.53
N LEU A 36 10.36 1.14 -4.38
CA LEU A 36 9.40 0.93 -5.45
C LEU A 36 8.67 2.24 -5.76
N PRO A 37 8.45 2.57 -7.04
CA PRO A 37 7.64 3.71 -7.40
C PRO A 37 6.21 3.54 -6.86
N PRO A 38 5.51 4.65 -6.52
CA PRO A 38 4.12 4.58 -6.13
C PRO A 38 3.28 4.00 -7.27
N LEU A 39 2.37 3.09 -6.93
CA LEU A 39 1.49 2.47 -7.91
C LEU A 39 0.50 3.51 -8.44
N SER A 40 0.29 3.55 -9.75
CA SER A 40 -0.71 4.45 -10.32
C SER A 40 -2.12 4.01 -9.92
N LEU A 41 -3.08 4.93 -9.94
CA LEU A 41 -4.48 4.58 -9.67
C LEU A 41 -4.99 3.53 -10.68
N ALA A 42 -4.56 3.61 -11.94
CA ALA A 42 -4.93 2.65 -12.98
C ALA A 42 -4.38 1.24 -12.67
N ASP A 43 -3.11 1.13 -12.30
CA ASP A 43 -2.50 -0.16 -11.95
C ASP A 43 -3.10 -0.73 -10.66
N GLY A 44 -3.36 0.14 -9.67
CA GLY A 44 -4.00 -0.26 -8.41
C GLY A 44 -5.42 -0.78 -8.61
N THR A 45 -6.22 -0.15 -9.47
CA THR A 45 -7.57 -0.62 -9.78
C THR A 45 -7.55 -1.95 -10.53
N LEU A 46 -6.62 -2.12 -11.49
CA LEU A 46 -6.46 -3.40 -12.19
C LEU A 46 -6.16 -4.54 -11.21
N VAL A 47 -5.21 -4.35 -10.29
CA VAL A 47 -4.88 -5.34 -9.25
C VAL A 47 -6.06 -5.60 -8.32
N ALA A 48 -6.81 -4.58 -7.93
CA ALA A 48 -7.99 -4.75 -7.09
C ALA A 48 -9.06 -5.61 -7.80
N PHE A 49 -9.33 -5.35 -9.09
CA PHE A 49 -10.28 -6.12 -9.87
C PHE A 49 -9.86 -7.58 -10.08
N THR A 50 -8.56 -7.86 -10.29
CA THR A 50 -8.08 -9.23 -10.42
C THR A 50 -8.28 -10.01 -9.12
N ILE A 51 -8.00 -9.42 -7.97
CA ILE A 51 -8.21 -10.06 -6.66
C ILE A 51 -9.70 -10.39 -6.46
N VAL A 52 -10.58 -9.39 -6.64
CA VAL A 52 -12.02 -9.57 -6.43
C VAL A 52 -12.62 -10.61 -7.38
N SER A 53 -12.22 -10.59 -8.66
CA SER A 53 -12.70 -11.56 -9.64
C SER A 53 -12.24 -12.98 -9.34
N MET A 54 -10.99 -13.18 -8.92
CA MET A 54 -10.49 -14.51 -8.51
C MET A 54 -11.29 -15.08 -7.34
N TRP A 55 -11.57 -14.26 -6.33
CA TRP A 55 -12.41 -14.67 -5.19
C TRP A 55 -13.84 -15.01 -5.63
N ALA A 56 -14.45 -14.18 -6.46
CA ALA A 56 -15.80 -14.41 -6.97
C ALA A 56 -15.89 -15.73 -7.77
N ILE A 57 -14.95 -15.97 -8.67
CA ILE A 57 -14.87 -17.21 -9.47
C ILE A 57 -14.66 -18.42 -8.55
N GLY A 58 -13.71 -18.35 -7.60
CA GLY A 58 -13.44 -19.43 -6.66
C GLY A 58 -14.65 -19.78 -5.79
N LEU A 59 -15.38 -18.76 -5.30
CA LEU A 59 -16.61 -18.95 -4.53
C LEU A 59 -17.72 -19.59 -5.37
N LYS A 60 -17.92 -19.12 -6.61
CA LYS A 60 -18.90 -19.71 -7.53
C LYS A 60 -18.58 -21.16 -7.85
N ALA A 61 -17.33 -21.46 -8.20
CA ALA A 61 -16.89 -22.83 -8.46
C ALA A 61 -17.15 -23.73 -7.24
N ARG A 62 -16.80 -23.28 -6.03
CA ARG A 62 -17.06 -24.01 -4.79
C ARG A 62 -18.56 -24.31 -4.58
N LEU A 63 -19.44 -23.35 -4.88
CA LEU A 63 -20.88 -23.54 -4.79
C LEU A 63 -21.39 -24.57 -5.81
N VAL A 64 -20.91 -24.50 -7.06
CA VAL A 64 -21.26 -25.47 -8.12
C VAL A 64 -20.83 -26.88 -7.74
N PHE A 65 -19.57 -27.07 -7.30
CA PHE A 65 -19.08 -28.38 -6.87
C PHE A 65 -19.82 -28.91 -5.64
N ARG A 66 -20.23 -28.04 -4.71
CA ARG A 66 -21.07 -28.44 -3.58
C ARG A 66 -22.44 -28.91 -4.04
N ALA A 67 -23.11 -28.15 -4.91
CA ALA A 67 -24.42 -28.53 -5.44
C ALA A 67 -24.36 -29.88 -6.18
N ALA A 68 -23.35 -30.07 -7.02
CA ALA A 68 -23.11 -31.32 -7.73
C ALA A 68 -22.87 -32.52 -6.78
N ARG A 69 -22.16 -32.32 -5.66
CA ARG A 69 -21.93 -33.37 -4.66
C ARG A 69 -23.15 -33.71 -3.81
N ILE A 70 -24.08 -32.78 -3.63
CA ILE A 70 -25.30 -32.98 -2.83
C ILE A 70 -26.39 -33.73 -3.63
N GLY A 71 -26.17 -34.00 -4.93
CA GLY A 71 -27.03 -34.88 -5.72
C GLY A 71 -28.34 -34.21 -6.17
N VAL A 72 -28.34 -32.88 -6.36
CA VAL A 72 -29.47 -32.17 -6.97
C VAL A 72 -29.19 -31.98 -8.46
N TYR A 73 -29.26 -33.08 -9.22
CA TYR A 73 -29.49 -33.12 -10.67
C TYR A 73 -30.20 -34.43 -11.01
#